data_AF-A0A4P6JRN8-F1
#
_entry.id   AF-A0A4P6JRN8-F1
#
_cell.length_a   1.000
_cell.length_b   1.000
_cell.length_c   1.000
_cell.angle_alpha   90.00
_cell.angle_beta   90.00
_cell.angle_gamma   90.00
#
_symmetry.space_group_name_H-M   'P 1'
#
loop_
_entity.id
_entity.type
_entity.pdbx_description
1 polymer ?
#
loop_
_entity_poly.entity_id
_entity_poly.type
_entity_poly.pdbx_seq_one_letter_code
_entity_poly.pdbx_strand_id
1 'polypeptide(L)' 'MATFRTEQAWGNLTQWHPAPNLNIDLTDGDNNEITAVSWQRADGSEGSISLQEDQTSFLGYYRKPNEGPIAYRGSRIS' A
#
# COMPACT_ATOMS: atom_id res chain seq x y z
N MET A 1 -6.66 12.93 -2.94
CA MET A 1 -7.18 11.65 -2.43
C MET A 1 -7.19 10.58 -3.49
N ALA A 2 -6.42 9.51 -3.27
CA ALA A 2 -6.52 8.26 -4.01
C ALA A 2 -7.00 7.15 -3.08
N THR A 3 -7.99 6.38 -3.53
CA THR A 3 -8.50 5.21 -2.80
C THR A 3 -8.10 3.95 -3.56
N PHE A 4 -7.56 2.97 -2.86
CA PHE A 4 -7.18 1.68 -3.44
C PHE A 4 -7.95 0.55 -2.76
N ARG A 5 -8.52 -0.35 -3.56
CA ARG A 5 -8.93 -1.68 -3.09
C ARG A 5 -7.67 -2.50 -2.92
N THR A 6 -7.50 -3.12 -1.76
CA THR A 6 -6.22 -3.75 -1.41
C THR A 6 -6.37 -5.23 -1.10
N GLU A 7 -5.27 -5.95 -1.29
CA GLU A 7 -5.16 -7.37 -0.99
C GLU A 7 -3.81 -7.67 -0.36
N GLN A 8 -3.78 -8.73 0.46
CA GLN A 8 -2.60 -9.21 1.16
C GLN A 8 -2.33 -10.68 0.85
N ALA A 9 -1.07 -11.08 0.86
CA ALA A 9 -0.65 -12.46 0.68
C ALA A 9 0.52 -12.82 1.62
N TRP A 10 0.55 -14.07 2.08
CA TRP A 10 1.56 -14.60 3.00
C TRP A 10 1.96 -16.03 2.61
N GLY A 11 3.15 -16.46 3.04
CA GLY A 11 3.72 -17.75 2.64
C GLY A 11 4.08 -17.76 1.15
N ASN A 12 3.58 -18.74 0.41
CA ASN A 12 3.69 -18.74 -1.06
C ASN A 12 2.76 -17.67 -1.63
N LEU A 13 3.31 -16.71 -2.38
CA LEU A 13 2.58 -15.55 -2.93
C LEU A 13 1.67 -15.91 -4.13
N THR A 14 0.91 -16.98 -4.01
CA THR A 14 0.00 -17.51 -5.04
C THR A 14 -1.47 -17.28 -4.71
N GLN A 15 -1.81 -16.93 -3.47
CA GLN A 15 -3.17 -16.65 -3.02
C GLN A 15 -3.25 -15.25 -2.39
N TRP A 16 -4.17 -14.43 -2.90
CA TRP A 16 -4.41 -13.06 -2.41
C TRP A 16 -5.74 -13.01 -1.66
N HIS A 17 -5.75 -12.25 -0.55
CA HIS A 17 -6.90 -12.10 0.33
C HIS A 17 -7.31 -10.62 0.42
N PRO A 18 -8.61 -10.29 0.40
CA PRO A 18 -9.08 -8.92 0.55
C PRO A 18 -8.62 -8.27 1.85
N ALA A 19 -8.27 -6.99 1.78
CA ALA A 19 -7.94 -6.15 2.92
C ALA A 19 -8.74 -4.82 2.87
N PRO A 20 -8.81 -4.06 3.99
CA PRO A 20 -9.48 -2.76 3.99
C PRO A 20 -8.86 -1.80 2.96
N ASN A 21 -9.71 -0.98 2.33
CA ASN A 21 -9.24 0.03 1.39
C ASN A 21 -8.19 0.94 2.01
N LEU A 22 -7.19 1.31 1.20
CA LEU A 22 -6.18 2.30 1.57
C LEU A 22 -6.54 3.64 0.94
N ASN A 23 -6.70 4.67 1.78
CA ASN A 23 -6.85 6.05 1.34
C ASN A 23 -5.51 6.76 1.52
N ILE A 24 -5.05 7.45 0.48
CA ILE A 24 -3.82 8.24 0.49
C ILE A 24 -4.14 9.65 0.05
N ASP A 25 -3.80 10.60 0.92
CA ASP A 25 -3.80 12.04 0.65
C ASP A 25 -2.38 12.57 0.85
N LEU A 26 -1.73 12.91 -0.25
CA LEU A 26 -0.42 13.52 -0.27
C LEU A 26 -0.47 14.69 -1.25
N THR A 27 0.15 15.81 -0.88
CA THR A 27 0.22 17.02 -1.70
C THR A 27 1.60 17.61 -1.48
N ASP A 28 2.45 17.55 -2.51
CA ASP A 28 3.84 18.01 -2.43
C ASP A 28 4.02 19.48 -2.86
N GLY A 29 2.95 20.18 -3.26
CA GLY A 29 2.99 21.60 -3.67
C GLY A 29 3.70 21.84 -5.02
N ASP A 30 4.75 21.09 -5.29
CA ASP A 30 5.41 20.94 -6.58
C ASP A 30 4.76 19.75 -7.31
N ASN A 31 4.51 19.87 -8.62
CA ASN A 31 3.86 18.85 -9.46
C ASN A 31 4.73 17.59 -9.68
N ASN A 32 5.55 17.21 -8.71
CA ASN A 32 6.35 16.01 -8.77
C ASN A 32 5.47 14.77 -8.62
N GLU A 33 5.80 13.74 -9.37
CA GLU A 33 5.12 12.47 -9.28
C GLU A 33 5.53 11.74 -8.00
N ILE A 34 4.52 11.33 -7.22
CA ILE A 34 4.73 10.48 -6.05
C ILE A 34 4.89 9.05 -6.55
N THR A 35 6.07 8.48 -6.38
CA THR A 35 6.39 7.12 -6.84
C THR A 35 6.37 6.09 -5.72
N ALA A 36 6.47 6.52 -4.46
CA ALA A 36 6.43 5.62 -3.30
C ALA A 36 5.89 6.32 -2.06
N VAL A 37 5.29 5.55 -1.17
CA VAL A 37 4.77 6.01 0.13
C VAL A 37 5.15 5.00 1.21
N SER A 38 5.71 5.47 2.31
CA SER A 38 5.98 4.64 3.49
C SER A 38 5.39 5.27 4.74
N TRP A 39 4.90 4.46 5.66
CA TRP A 39 4.29 4.93 6.91
C TRP A 39 4.55 3.97 8.07
N GLN A 40 4.47 4.52 9.28
CA GLN A 40 4.40 3.79 10.53
C GLN A 40 3.25 4.36 11.36
N ARG A 41 2.48 3.49 11.99
CA ARG A 41 1.37 3.83 12.87
C ARG A 41 1.81 3.76 14.33
N ALA A 42 1.10 4.48 15.19
CA ALA A 42 1.38 4.50 16.63
C ALA A 42 1.25 3.12 17.29
N ASP A 43 0.43 2.22 16.71
CA ASP A 43 0.31 0.84 17.18
C ASP A 43 1.53 -0.03 16.82
N GLY A 44 2.49 0.49 16.03
CA GLY A 44 3.68 -0.23 15.55
C GLY A 44 3.50 -0.89 14.18
N SER A 45 2.31 -0.84 13.57
CA SER A 45 2.10 -1.32 12.21
C SER A 45 2.80 -0.40 11.22
N GLU A 46 3.37 -0.96 10.15
CA GLU A 46 4.06 -0.20 9.12
C GLU A 46 3.73 -0.72 7.73
N GLY A 47 4.02 0.09 6.71
CA GLY A 47 3.93 -0.32 5.33
C GLY A 47 4.78 0.57 4.43
N SER A 48 5.13 0.01 3.28
CA SER A 48 5.80 0.73 2.20
C SER A 48 5.25 0.22 0.89
N ILE A 49 4.89 1.14 0.00
CA ILE A 49 4.35 0.85 -1.33
C ILE A 49 5.08 1.67 -2.38
N SER A 50 5.20 1.09 -3.57
CA SER A 50 5.60 1.77 -4.79
C SER A 50 4.41 1.84 -5.74
N LEU A 51 4.07 3.05 -6.19
CA LEU A 51 3.06 3.29 -7.20
C LEU A 51 3.61 2.88 -8.57
N GLN A 52 2.79 2.22 -9.37
CA GLN A 52 3.13 1.97 -10.77
C GLN A 52 3.05 3.27 -11.57
N GLU A 53 3.71 3.31 -12.74
CA GLU A 53 3.81 4.52 -13.59
C GLU A 53 2.46 5.14 -13.94
N ASP A 54 1.41 4.33 -14.09
CA ASP A 54 0.06 4.82 -14.39
C ASP A 54 -0.72 5.34 -13.16
N GLN A 55 -0.12 5.20 -11.97
CA GLN A 55 -0.70 5.51 -10.66
C GLN A 55 -2.08 4.87 -10.42
N THR A 56 -2.39 3.76 -11.12
CA THR A 56 -3.63 3.01 -10.93
C THR A 56 -3.44 1.81 -10.01
N SER A 57 -2.20 1.46 -9.68
CA SER A 57 -1.90 0.36 -8.77
C SER A 57 -0.60 0.58 -8.00
N PHE A 58 -0.41 -0.24 -6.96
CA PHE A 58 0.84 -0.31 -6.22
C PHE A 58 1.19 -1.74 -5.83
N LEU A 59 2.47 -1.95 -5.53
CA LEU A 59 2.99 -3.15 -4.86
C LEU A 59 3.82 -2.72 -3.64
N GLY A 60 3.92 -3.59 -2.63
CA GLY A 60 4.68 -3.30 -1.43
C GLY A 60 4.50 -4.33 -0.34
N TYR A 61 4.69 -3.89 0.90
CA TYR A 61 4.44 -4.70 2.08
C TYR A 61 3.60 -3.95 3.11
N TYR A 62 2.98 -4.75 3.98
CA TYR A 62 2.39 -4.29 5.23
C TYR A 62 2.89 -5.20 6.34
N ARG A 63 3.05 -4.66 7.56
CA ARG A 63 3.48 -5.45 8.71
C ARG A 63 2.73 -4.99 9.95
N LYS A 64 2.14 -5.93 10.68
CA LYS A 64 1.59 -5.70 12.01
C LYS A 64 2.69 -5.79 13.08
N PRO A 65 2.47 -5.24 14.28
CA PRO A 65 3.41 -5.36 15.38
C PRO A 65 3.70 -6.83 15.68
N ASN A 66 4.99 -7.17 15.82
CA ASN A 66 5.46 -8.52 16.15
C ASN A 66 5.15 -9.61 15.09
N GLU A 67 4.79 -9.24 13.87
CA GLU A 67 4.60 -10.16 12.74
C GLU A 67 5.67 -9.94 11.66
N GLY A 68 5.87 -10.95 10.78
CA GLY A 68 6.65 -10.77 9.56
C GLY A 68 5.90 -9.91 8.53
N PRO A 69 6.60 -9.23 7.61
CA PRO A 69 5.94 -8.47 6.56
C PRO A 69 5.19 -9.41 5.61
N ILE A 70 4.02 -8.96 5.16
CA ILE A 70 3.19 -9.65 4.16
C ILE A 70 3.13 -8.82 2.88
N ALA A 71 3.02 -9.50 1.74
CA ALA A 71 2.89 -8.84 0.46
C ALA A 71 1.59 -8.03 0.42
N TYR A 72 1.66 -6.84 -0.14
CA TYR A 72 0.54 -5.91 -0.19
C TYR A 72 0.43 -5.30 -1.57
N ARG A 73 -0.78 -5.30 -2.13
CA ARG A 73 -1.07 -4.65 -3.41
C ARG A 73 -2.37 -3.89 -3.34
N GLY A 74 -2.53 -2.94 -4.25
CA GLY A 74 -3.79 -2.24 -4.41
C GLY A 74 -4.04 -1.79 -5.83
N SER A 75 -5.32 -1.67 -6.17
CA SER A 75 -5.80 -1.10 -7.42
C SER A 75 -6.72 0.07 -7.11
N ARG A 76 -6.52 1.19 -7.80
CA ARG A 76 -7.26 2.43 -7.62
C ARG A 76 -8.74 2.19 -7.89
N ILE A 77 -9.58 2.76 -7.03
CA ILE A 77 -11.03 2.81 -7.21
C ILE A 77 -11.35 4.14 -7.89
N SER A 78 -12.15 4.07 -8.95
CA SER A 78 -12.68 5.22 -9.69
C SER A 78 -13.63 6.06 -8.84
#